data_AF-F6FGB7-F1
#
_entry.id   AF-F6FGB7-F1
#
_cell.length_a   1.000
_cell.length_b   1.000
_cell.length_c   1.000
_cell.angle_alpha   90.00
_cell.angle_beta   90.00
_cell.angle_gamma   90.00
#
_symmetry.space_group_name_H-M   'P 1'
#
loop_
_entity.id
_entity.type
_entity.pdbx_description
1 polymer ?
#
loop_
_entity_poly.entity_id
_entity_poly.type
_entity_poly.pdbx_seq_one_letter_code
_entity_poly.pdbx_strand_id
1 'polypeptide(L)'
;MTTKTAGIGALGAAGAAGACGGGYLLMREKTIGDRVSKSGLVLIKSDDIAAWKLAAKHLKLSDTDLVKDLSPLNSEIKDGNVDLDKAKVALKKWCQDASNKDLSDENIKTYLDKVKSRCTISPIDIKEKLKREGKSFTNNWTSKFDTIKTQTAQDTDLENNLKALNSTITEAVSSANNQKNLYSKALQDWCESKLNLKLEDNSYENTYPKVVSRCT
;
A
#
# COMPACT_ATOMS: atom_id res chain seq x y z
N MET A 1 -28.49 31.47 -51.03
CA MET A 1 -27.16 31.39 -50.38
C MET A 1 -27.06 30.06 -49.66
N THR A 2 -26.27 29.15 -50.25
CA THR A 2 -25.54 28.02 -49.65
C THR A 2 -26.18 27.22 -48.52
N THR A 3 -26.99 26.23 -48.91
CA THR A 3 -27.06 24.92 -48.28
C THR A 3 -25.78 24.15 -48.61
N LYS A 4 -25.04 23.65 -47.60
CA LYS A 4 -23.92 22.71 -47.80
C LYS A 4 -24.12 21.48 -46.92
N THR A 5 -24.61 20.44 -47.59
CA THR A 5 -24.21 19.02 -47.53
C THR A 5 -23.46 18.53 -46.29
N ALA A 6 -24.10 17.58 -45.60
CA ALA A 6 -23.44 16.60 -44.76
C ALA A 6 -22.52 15.71 -45.61
N GLY A 7 -21.27 15.56 -45.18
CA GLY A 7 -20.30 14.61 -45.72
C GLY A 7 -19.72 13.77 -44.59
N ILE A 8 -20.04 12.48 -44.63
CA ILE A 8 -19.49 11.44 -43.75
C ILE A 8 -18.00 11.30 -44.07
N GLY A 9 -17.15 11.39 -43.04
CA GLY A 9 -15.71 11.19 -43.15
C GLY A 9 -15.17 10.38 -41.98
N ALA A 10 -15.01 9.08 -42.23
CA ALA A 10 -14.07 8.13 -41.62
C ALA A 10 -13.79 8.20 -40.11
N LEU A 11 -14.29 7.20 -39.39
CA LEU A 11 -13.66 6.66 -38.18
C LEU A 11 -12.24 6.18 -38.54
N GLY A 12 -11.25 7.04 -38.31
CA GLY A 12 -9.84 6.72 -38.46
C GLY A 12 -9.14 6.91 -37.13
N ALA A 13 -8.63 5.82 -36.55
CA ALA A 13 -7.73 5.85 -35.41
C ALA A 13 -6.44 6.60 -35.80
N ALA A 14 -6.15 7.70 -35.11
CA ALA A 14 -4.83 8.32 -35.09
C ALA A 14 -4.68 9.06 -33.75
N GLY A 15 -3.57 8.82 -33.06
CA GLY A 15 -3.30 9.32 -31.73
C GLY A 15 -3.32 10.84 -31.62
N ALA A 16 -3.94 11.33 -30.55
CA ALA A 16 -3.75 12.68 -30.05
C ALA A 16 -2.83 12.63 -28.83
N ALA A 17 -1.52 12.66 -29.08
CA ALA A 17 -0.62 13.36 -28.17
C ALA A 17 -0.96 14.86 -28.28
N GLY A 18 -1.08 15.53 -27.13
CA GLY A 18 -1.18 16.99 -27.09
C GLY A 18 -2.52 17.56 -26.61
N ALA A 19 -2.89 17.23 -25.38
CA ALA A 19 -3.61 18.16 -24.52
C ALA A 19 -2.86 18.29 -23.19
N CYS A 20 -1.61 18.77 -23.27
CA CYS A 20 -0.91 19.40 -22.14
C CYS A 20 -1.57 20.76 -21.86
N GLY A 21 -2.86 20.74 -21.51
CA GLY A 21 -3.54 21.86 -20.90
C GLY A 21 -3.13 21.87 -19.43
N GLY A 22 -1.99 22.50 -19.15
CA GLY A 22 -1.41 22.69 -17.83
C GLY A 22 -2.32 23.49 -16.89
N GLY A 23 -3.37 22.83 -16.41
CA GLY A 23 -4.12 23.18 -15.21
C GLY A 23 -3.58 22.44 -13.99
N TYR A 24 -2.25 22.26 -13.86
CA TYR A 24 -1.64 22.13 -12.55
C TYR A 24 -1.77 23.50 -11.90
N LEU A 25 -2.98 23.80 -11.42
CA LEU A 25 -3.20 24.84 -10.44
C LEU A 25 -2.12 24.64 -9.39
N LEU A 26 -1.31 25.68 -9.22
CA LEU A 26 -0.44 25.92 -8.08
C LEU A 26 -1.32 25.91 -6.82
N MET A 27 -1.83 24.75 -6.41
CA MET A 27 -2.26 24.53 -5.05
C MET A 27 -0.97 24.57 -4.24
N ARG A 28 -0.62 25.78 -3.78
CA ARG A 28 0.20 25.90 -2.58
C ARG A 28 -0.45 24.97 -1.58
N GLU A 29 0.28 23.96 -1.13
CA GLU A 29 -0.18 23.11 -0.06
C GLU A 29 -0.49 24.06 1.11
N LYS A 30 -1.74 24.09 1.58
CA LYS A 30 -2.14 24.94 2.71
C LYS A 30 -2.33 24.09 3.95
N THR A 31 -2.69 22.83 3.75
CA THR A 31 -3.03 21.90 4.80
C THR A 31 -2.22 20.62 4.72
N ILE A 32 -2.18 19.88 5.83
CA ILE A 32 -1.61 18.53 5.87
C ILE A 32 -2.25 17.64 4.80
N GLY A 33 -3.56 17.74 4.60
CA GLY A 33 -4.29 16.98 3.59
C GLY A 33 -3.84 17.27 2.15
N ASP A 34 -3.54 18.54 1.83
CA ASP A 34 -3.00 18.91 0.52
C ASP A 34 -1.62 18.28 0.30
N ARG A 35 -0.76 18.32 1.32
CA ARG A 35 0.58 17.73 1.27
C ARG A 35 0.55 16.21 1.13
N VAL A 36 -0.38 15.54 1.81
CA VAL A 36 -0.65 14.11 1.63
C VAL A 36 -1.11 13.83 0.20
N SER A 37 -2.05 14.61 -0.32
CA SER A 37 -2.56 14.43 -1.69
C SER A 37 -1.49 14.61 -2.76
N LYS A 38 -0.59 15.60 -2.57
CA LYS A 38 0.55 15.81 -3.47
C LYS A 38 1.57 14.67 -3.45
N SER A 39 1.64 13.89 -2.36
CA SER A 39 2.47 12.67 -2.29
C SER A 39 1.90 11.49 -3.08
N GLY A 40 0.75 11.67 -3.75
CA GLY A 40 0.10 10.64 -4.57
C GLY A 40 -0.86 9.74 -3.80
N LEU A 41 -1.11 10.05 -2.51
CA LEU A 41 -2.08 9.33 -1.68
C LEU A 41 -3.45 9.98 -1.77
N VAL A 42 -4.51 9.18 -1.76
CA VAL A 42 -5.88 9.67 -1.83
C VAL A 42 -6.49 9.63 -0.43
N LEU A 43 -6.90 10.79 0.09
CA LEU A 43 -7.64 10.89 1.35
C LEU A 43 -9.00 10.19 1.22
N ILE A 44 -9.44 9.52 2.30
CA ILE A 44 -10.77 8.91 2.34
C ILE A 44 -11.81 10.02 2.33
N LYS A 45 -12.76 9.94 1.40
CA LYS A 45 -13.87 10.91 1.34
C LYS A 45 -14.78 10.75 2.55
N SER A 46 -15.36 11.86 3.01
CA SER A 46 -16.17 11.85 4.23
C SER A 46 -17.38 10.91 4.15
N ASP A 47 -17.95 10.72 2.97
CA ASP A 47 -19.11 9.88 2.68
C ASP A 47 -18.76 8.43 2.31
N ASP A 48 -17.48 8.08 2.17
CA ASP A 48 -17.04 6.73 1.81
C ASP A 48 -17.03 5.79 3.03
N ILE A 49 -18.22 5.29 3.37
CA ILE A 49 -18.44 4.43 4.54
C ILE A 49 -17.60 3.15 4.47
N ALA A 50 -17.42 2.57 3.27
CA ALA A 50 -16.68 1.33 3.08
C ALA A 50 -15.17 1.54 3.32
N ALA A 51 -14.59 2.61 2.78
CA ALA A 51 -13.19 2.94 3.01
C ALA A 51 -12.92 3.28 4.48
N TRP A 52 -13.82 4.01 5.15
CA TRP A 52 -13.70 4.26 6.59
C TRP A 52 -13.78 2.98 7.43
N LYS A 53 -14.66 2.05 7.06
CA LYS A 53 -14.74 0.74 7.72
C LYS A 53 -13.46 -0.06 7.54
N LEU A 54 -12.88 -0.08 6.34
CA LEU A 54 -11.61 -0.75 6.07
C LEU A 54 -10.45 -0.10 6.83
N ALA A 55 -10.38 1.23 6.85
CA ALA A 55 -9.37 1.96 7.63
C ALA A 55 -9.48 1.66 9.12
N ALA A 56 -10.71 1.64 9.67
CA ALA A 56 -10.97 1.28 11.05
C ALA A 56 -10.56 -0.16 11.39
N LYS A 57 -10.78 -1.11 10.47
CA LYS A 57 -10.34 -2.51 10.64
C LYS A 57 -8.81 -2.66 10.67
N HIS A 58 -8.09 -1.81 9.93
CA HIS A 58 -6.63 -1.82 9.90
C HIS A 58 -5.99 -1.12 11.10
N LEU A 59 -6.79 -0.51 11.98
CA LEU A 59 -6.28 0.10 13.20
C LEU A 59 -5.80 -1.00 14.17
N LYS A 60 -4.53 -0.92 14.55
CA LYS A 60 -4.00 -1.67 15.68
C LYS A 60 -4.22 -0.85 16.94
N LEU A 61 -5.31 -1.06 17.66
CA LEU A 61 -5.61 -0.30 18.88
C LEU A 61 -4.67 -0.62 20.07
N SER A 62 -3.74 -1.57 19.92
CA SER A 62 -2.58 -1.67 20.82
C SER A 62 -1.52 -0.59 20.57
N ASP A 63 -1.64 0.19 19.49
CA ASP A 63 -0.86 1.40 19.26
C ASP A 63 -1.30 2.50 20.23
N THR A 64 -0.50 2.72 21.27
CA THR A 64 -0.78 3.73 22.30
C THR A 64 -0.94 5.15 21.74
N ASP A 65 -0.28 5.47 20.62
CA ASP A 65 -0.39 6.80 20.01
C ASP A 65 -1.73 6.94 19.27
N LEU A 66 -2.20 5.88 18.63
CA LEU A 66 -3.54 5.84 18.04
C LEU A 66 -4.63 5.98 19.12
N VAL A 67 -4.50 5.28 20.25
CA VAL A 67 -5.50 5.36 21.33
C VAL A 67 -5.52 6.75 21.97
N LYS A 68 -4.35 7.37 22.18
CA LYS A 68 -4.25 8.77 22.63
C LYS A 68 -4.93 9.74 21.66
N ASP A 69 -4.80 9.51 20.35
CA ASP A 69 -5.39 10.36 19.32
C ASP A 69 -6.92 10.21 19.24
N LEU A 70 -7.46 9.00 19.48
CA LEU A 70 -8.89 8.70 19.29
C LEU A 70 -9.74 8.77 20.58
N SER A 71 -9.17 8.45 21.73
CA SER A 71 -9.88 8.45 23.03
C SER A 71 -10.52 9.80 23.42
N PRO A 72 -9.99 10.98 23.05
CA PRO A 72 -10.67 12.25 23.29
C PRO A 72 -11.96 12.42 22.47
N LEU A 73 -12.10 11.68 21.36
CA LEU A 73 -13.27 11.74 20.47
C LEU A 73 -14.32 10.71 20.85
N ASN A 74 -13.92 9.63 21.52
CA ASN A 74 -14.80 8.64 22.10
C ASN A 74 -14.10 7.93 23.28
N SER A 75 -14.60 8.15 24.50
CA SER A 75 -14.01 7.64 25.74
C SER A 75 -14.12 6.12 25.92
N GLU A 76 -14.88 5.44 25.07
CA GLU A 76 -14.97 3.98 25.03
C GLU A 76 -13.85 3.33 24.22
N ILE A 77 -13.06 4.12 23.47
CA ILE A 77 -11.88 3.61 22.76
C ILE A 77 -10.77 3.40 23.79
N LYS A 78 -10.60 2.13 24.19
CA LYS A 78 -9.60 1.66 25.15
C LYS A 78 -8.94 0.39 24.62
N ASP A 79 -7.77 0.07 25.13
CA ASP A 79 -7.03 -1.12 24.72
C ASP A 79 -7.86 -2.40 24.93
N GLY A 80 -7.86 -3.30 23.95
CA GLY A 80 -8.24 -4.70 24.12
C GLY A 80 -9.63 -5.14 23.64
N ASN A 81 -10.64 -4.26 23.54
CA ASN A 81 -11.92 -4.60 22.90
C ASN A 81 -12.73 -3.34 22.55
N VAL A 82 -12.80 -2.99 21.26
CA VAL A 82 -13.47 -1.76 20.80
C VAL A 82 -14.46 -2.06 19.71
N ASP A 83 -15.61 -1.39 19.83
CA ASP A 83 -16.63 -1.33 18.81
C ASP A 83 -16.08 -0.64 17.53
N LEU A 84 -16.00 -1.40 16.44
CA LEU A 84 -15.47 -0.92 15.15
C LEU A 84 -16.26 0.28 14.60
N ASP A 85 -17.56 0.38 14.86
CA ASP A 85 -18.36 1.52 14.40
C ASP A 85 -18.01 2.78 15.20
N LYS A 86 -17.74 2.66 16.51
CA LYS A 86 -17.25 3.77 17.33
C LYS A 86 -15.84 4.20 16.91
N ALA A 87 -14.94 3.25 16.68
CA ALA A 87 -13.59 3.52 16.19
C ALA A 87 -13.60 4.21 14.82
N LYS A 88 -14.46 3.76 13.89
CA LYS A 88 -14.65 4.38 12.58
C LYS A 88 -15.08 5.84 12.67
N VAL A 89 -16.07 6.15 13.52
CA VAL A 89 -16.56 7.53 13.70
C VAL A 89 -15.47 8.43 14.30
N ALA A 90 -14.78 7.96 15.34
CA ALA A 90 -13.68 8.70 15.94
C ALA A 90 -12.53 8.92 14.94
N LEU A 91 -12.13 7.89 14.21
CA LEU A 91 -11.09 7.97 13.19
C LEU A 91 -11.44 8.99 12.11
N LYS A 92 -12.67 8.94 11.57
CA LYS A 92 -13.13 9.89 10.56
C LYS A 92 -13.02 11.33 11.07
N LYS A 93 -13.51 11.59 12.28
CA LYS A 93 -13.47 12.94 12.90
C LYS A 93 -12.02 13.40 13.13
N TRP A 94 -11.17 12.52 13.64
CA TRP A 94 -9.74 12.81 13.82
C TRP A 94 -9.07 13.16 12.50
N CYS A 95 -9.31 12.35 11.47
CA CYS A 95 -8.74 12.56 10.15
C CYS A 95 -9.20 13.87 9.49
N GLN A 96 -10.46 14.26 9.67
CA GLN A 96 -10.98 15.54 9.19
C GLN A 96 -10.29 16.72 9.87
N ASP A 97 -10.07 16.67 11.19
CA ASP A 97 -9.35 17.73 11.91
C ASP A 97 -7.86 17.76 11.54
N ALA A 98 -7.19 16.60 11.61
CA ALA A 98 -5.77 16.47 11.34
C ALA A 98 -5.40 16.86 9.90
N SER A 99 -6.23 16.51 8.91
CA SER A 99 -5.97 16.86 7.51
C SER A 99 -6.14 18.35 7.23
N ASN A 100 -6.96 19.07 8.02
CA ASN A 100 -7.20 20.50 7.85
C ASN A 100 -6.19 21.38 8.61
N LYS A 101 -5.29 20.80 9.41
CA LYS A 101 -4.21 21.54 10.05
C LYS A 101 -3.31 22.20 9.00
N ASP A 102 -2.77 23.36 9.34
CA ASP A 102 -1.83 24.09 8.48
C ASP A 102 -0.46 23.38 8.39
N LEU A 103 0.42 23.92 7.56
CA LEU A 103 1.75 23.37 7.32
C LEU A 103 2.83 24.00 8.21
N SER A 104 2.50 24.27 9.47
CA SER A 104 3.53 24.60 10.46
C SER A 104 4.43 23.38 10.72
N ASP A 105 5.69 23.61 11.09
CA ASP A 105 6.66 22.52 11.32
C ASP A 105 6.19 21.53 12.40
N GLU A 106 5.52 22.04 13.44
CA GLU A 106 4.92 21.23 14.49
C GLU A 106 3.80 20.33 13.95
N ASN A 107 2.90 20.87 13.13
CA ASN A 107 1.81 20.10 12.56
C ASN A 107 2.30 19.09 11.53
N ILE A 108 3.31 19.43 10.73
CA ILE A 108 3.96 18.49 9.81
C ILE A 108 4.54 17.31 10.59
N LYS A 109 5.34 17.59 11.62
CA LYS A 109 5.98 16.55 12.43
C LYS A 109 4.96 15.66 13.15
N THR A 110 3.86 16.25 13.60
CA THR A 110 2.85 15.56 14.42
C THR A 110 1.84 14.78 13.58
N TYR A 111 1.35 15.36 12.48
CA TYR A 111 0.19 14.85 11.77
C TYR A 111 0.51 14.23 10.42
N LEU A 112 1.56 14.64 9.71
CA LEU A 112 1.74 14.26 8.31
C LEU A 112 1.74 12.73 8.12
N ASP A 113 2.60 12.02 8.83
CA ASP A 113 2.70 10.56 8.66
C ASP A 113 1.52 9.80 9.27
N LYS A 114 0.91 10.35 10.33
CA LYS A 114 -0.34 9.81 10.89
C LYS A 114 -1.51 9.94 9.90
N VAL A 115 -1.65 11.07 9.20
CA VAL A 115 -2.69 11.28 8.18
C VAL A 115 -2.43 10.38 6.97
N LYS A 116 -1.18 10.26 6.51
CA LYS A 116 -0.83 9.32 5.42
C LYS A 116 -1.23 7.89 5.76
N SER A 117 -0.97 7.45 6.99
CA SER A 117 -1.20 6.06 7.42
C SER A 117 -2.67 5.74 7.71
N ARG A 118 -3.44 6.70 8.26
CA ARG A 118 -4.77 6.44 8.83
C ARG A 118 -5.93 7.05 8.06
N CYS A 119 -5.68 8.10 7.26
CA CYS A 119 -6.73 8.91 6.63
C CYS A 119 -6.78 8.79 5.11
N THR A 120 -5.92 7.95 4.53
CA THR A 120 -5.90 7.66 3.10
C THR A 120 -6.59 6.33 2.83
N ILE A 121 -7.18 6.15 1.63
CA ILE A 121 -7.83 4.89 1.23
C ILE A 121 -6.89 3.75 1.58
N SER A 122 -7.27 2.78 2.40
CA SER A 122 -6.38 1.67 2.79
C SER A 122 -6.06 0.75 1.61
N PRO A 123 -4.84 0.18 1.52
CA PRO A 123 -4.58 -0.86 0.54
C PRO A 123 -5.40 -2.10 0.87
N ILE A 124 -5.95 -2.80 -0.13
CA ILE A 124 -6.76 -3.99 0.13
C ILE A 124 -5.92 -5.28 0.19
N ASP A 125 -4.76 -5.28 -0.46
CA ASP A 125 -3.83 -6.40 -0.53
C ASP A 125 -2.36 -5.96 -0.51
N ILE A 126 -1.46 -6.94 -0.43
CA ILE A 126 -0.01 -6.72 -0.40
C ILE A 126 0.46 -5.92 -1.62
N LYS A 127 -0.08 -6.17 -2.81
CA LYS A 127 0.29 -5.46 -4.04
C LYS A 127 0.03 -3.95 -3.90
N GLU A 128 -1.16 -3.57 -3.47
CA GLU A 128 -1.48 -2.16 -3.26
C GLU A 128 -0.65 -1.53 -2.14
N LYS A 129 -0.35 -2.30 -1.08
CA LYS A 129 0.50 -1.83 0.02
C LYS A 129 1.93 -1.56 -0.43
N LEU A 130 2.54 -2.46 -1.21
CA LEU A 130 3.89 -2.26 -1.77
C LEU A 130 3.94 -0.99 -2.63
N LYS A 131 2.95 -0.82 -3.51
CA LYS A 131 2.84 0.38 -4.36
C LYS A 131 2.77 1.66 -3.54
N ARG A 132 2.01 1.65 -2.44
CA ARG A 132 1.91 2.80 -1.51
C ARG A 132 3.24 3.12 -0.83
N GLU A 133 4.00 2.11 -0.44
CA GLU A 133 5.29 2.28 0.20
C GLU A 133 6.43 2.59 -0.79
N GLY A 134 6.11 2.77 -2.08
CA GLY A 134 7.09 3.00 -3.14
C GLY A 134 7.99 1.78 -3.39
N LYS A 135 7.59 0.60 -2.91
CA LYS A 135 8.33 -0.64 -3.08
C LYS A 135 7.94 -1.26 -4.41
N SER A 136 8.94 -1.54 -5.24
CA SER A 136 8.75 -2.22 -6.52
C SER A 136 9.17 -3.67 -6.40
N PHE A 137 8.50 -4.54 -7.14
CA PHE A 137 8.93 -5.92 -7.26
C PHE A 137 10.26 -5.99 -8.01
N THR A 138 11.15 -6.87 -7.56
CA THR A 138 12.36 -7.15 -8.30
C THR A 138 12.01 -7.75 -9.67
N ASN A 139 12.75 -7.35 -10.69
CA ASN A 139 12.74 -7.97 -12.00
C ASN A 139 13.97 -8.86 -12.24
N ASN A 140 14.96 -8.81 -11.34
CA ASN A 140 16.18 -9.61 -11.41
C ASN A 140 16.18 -10.67 -10.30
N TRP A 141 15.35 -11.69 -10.50
CA TRP A 141 15.15 -12.79 -9.55
C TRP A 141 16.41 -13.56 -9.24
N THR A 142 17.29 -13.72 -10.22
CA THR A 142 18.58 -14.40 -10.05
C THR A 142 19.49 -13.66 -9.08
N SER A 143 19.61 -12.34 -9.22
CA SER A 143 20.38 -11.50 -8.28
C SER A 143 19.71 -11.40 -6.92
N LYS A 144 18.37 -11.35 -6.89
CA LYS A 144 17.62 -11.34 -5.62
C LYS A 144 17.84 -12.63 -4.84
N PHE A 145 17.78 -13.77 -5.51
CA PHE A 145 18.05 -15.08 -4.92
C PHE A 145 19.47 -15.15 -4.32
N ASP A 146 20.48 -14.67 -5.04
CA ASP A 146 21.87 -14.63 -4.51
C ASP A 146 22.01 -13.80 -3.24
N THR A 147 21.20 -12.75 -3.10
CA THR A 147 21.21 -11.90 -1.92
C THR A 147 20.56 -12.59 -0.74
N ILE A 148 19.40 -13.23 -0.94
CA ILE A 148 18.64 -13.85 0.16
C ILE A 148 19.20 -15.20 0.59
N LYS A 149 19.89 -15.94 -0.30
CA LYS A 149 20.47 -17.26 0.04
C LYS A 149 21.57 -17.17 1.10
N THR A 150 22.15 -15.98 1.30
CA THR A 150 23.14 -15.72 2.36
C THR A 150 22.49 -15.24 3.68
N GLN A 151 21.17 -14.99 3.67
CA GLN A 151 20.38 -14.46 4.80
C GLN A 151 19.43 -15.51 5.38
N THR A 152 19.75 -16.79 5.20
CA THR A 152 18.87 -17.91 5.55
C THR A 152 18.71 -18.09 7.06
N ALA A 153 19.65 -17.60 7.85
CA ALA A 153 19.55 -17.56 9.31
C ALA A 153 18.45 -16.61 9.81
N GLN A 154 18.13 -15.57 9.04
CA GLN A 154 17.08 -14.59 9.34
C GLN A 154 15.72 -15.00 8.76
N ASP A 155 15.70 -15.94 7.82
CA ASP A 155 14.50 -16.42 7.15
C ASP A 155 14.47 -17.96 7.09
N THR A 156 14.20 -18.56 8.24
CA THR A 156 14.21 -20.01 8.44
C THR A 156 13.18 -20.76 7.57
N ASP A 157 12.15 -20.06 7.11
CA ASP A 157 11.09 -20.66 6.30
C ASP A 157 11.39 -20.60 4.79
N LEU A 158 12.44 -19.89 4.37
CA LEU A 158 12.73 -19.66 2.96
C LEU A 158 12.86 -20.98 2.20
N GLU A 159 13.72 -21.88 2.67
CA GLU A 159 13.98 -23.15 1.99
C GLU A 159 12.71 -24.00 1.84
N ASN A 160 11.95 -24.15 2.93
CA ASN A 160 10.71 -24.91 2.93
C ASN A 160 9.66 -24.33 1.97
N ASN A 161 9.51 -22.99 1.95
CA ASN A 161 8.59 -22.33 1.04
C ASN A 161 8.96 -22.54 -0.44
N LEU A 162 10.25 -22.49 -0.78
CA LEU A 162 10.70 -22.64 -2.17
C LEU A 162 10.63 -24.11 -2.62
N LYS A 163 11.03 -25.07 -1.77
CA LYS A 163 10.91 -26.50 -2.06
C LYS A 163 9.46 -26.96 -2.20
N ALA A 164 8.53 -26.37 -1.45
CA ALA A 164 7.10 -26.66 -1.58
C ALA A 164 6.52 -26.26 -2.95
N LEU A 165 7.13 -25.29 -3.65
CA LEU A 165 6.70 -24.85 -4.98
C LEU A 165 7.34 -25.66 -6.10
N ASN A 166 8.50 -26.25 -5.85
CA ASN A 166 9.18 -27.07 -6.82
C ASN A 166 9.90 -28.24 -6.14
N SER A 167 9.30 -29.43 -6.24
CA SER A 167 9.82 -30.67 -5.67
C SER A 167 11.11 -31.17 -6.33
N THR A 168 11.54 -30.59 -7.47
CA THR A 168 12.83 -30.93 -8.09
C THR A 168 14.02 -30.24 -7.43
N ILE A 169 13.75 -29.30 -6.51
CA ILE A 169 14.78 -28.64 -5.71
C ILE A 169 15.27 -29.62 -4.64
N THR A 170 16.53 -30.02 -4.74
CA THR A 170 17.16 -31.03 -3.87
C THR A 170 18.34 -30.49 -3.09
N GLU A 171 19.02 -29.46 -3.60
CA GLU A 171 20.13 -28.80 -2.92
C GLU A 171 19.63 -28.03 -1.68
N ALA A 172 20.54 -27.71 -0.76
CA ALA A 172 20.25 -26.76 0.32
C ALA A 172 20.31 -25.34 -0.25
N VAL A 173 19.46 -24.43 0.25
CA VAL A 173 19.36 -23.08 -0.33
C VAL A 173 20.69 -22.31 -0.25
N SER A 174 21.49 -22.56 0.79
CA SER A 174 22.79 -21.93 1.02
C SER A 174 23.88 -22.36 0.03
N SER A 175 23.72 -23.51 -0.62
CA SER A 175 24.70 -24.09 -1.55
C SER A 175 24.15 -24.27 -2.98
N ALA A 176 22.98 -23.70 -3.27
CA ALA A 176 22.21 -23.89 -4.49
C ALA A 176 22.79 -23.24 -5.76
N ASN A 177 24.05 -23.52 -6.08
CA ASN A 177 24.73 -22.94 -7.24
C ASN A 177 24.27 -23.61 -8.55
N ASN A 178 24.01 -24.92 -8.55
CA ASN A 178 23.60 -25.64 -9.75
C ASN A 178 22.09 -25.54 -9.99
N GLN A 179 21.29 -25.38 -8.93
CA GLN A 179 19.84 -25.24 -9.00
C GLN A 179 19.35 -23.79 -8.91
N LYS A 180 20.25 -22.81 -9.09
CA LYS A 180 19.96 -21.38 -8.95
C LYS A 180 18.73 -20.92 -9.74
N ASN A 181 18.58 -21.37 -10.98
CA ASN A 181 17.45 -20.99 -11.83
C ASN A 181 16.12 -21.53 -11.29
N LEU A 182 16.11 -22.77 -10.75
CA LEU A 182 14.92 -23.37 -10.14
C LEU A 182 14.50 -22.59 -8.90
N TYR A 183 15.47 -22.23 -8.05
CA TYR A 183 15.23 -21.41 -6.88
C TYR A 183 14.77 -20.00 -7.21
N SER A 184 15.38 -19.36 -8.21
CA SER A 184 15.00 -18.01 -8.65
C SER A 184 13.56 -18.00 -9.17
N LYS A 185 13.16 -19.04 -9.91
CA LYS A 185 11.79 -19.21 -10.40
C LYS A 185 10.81 -19.49 -9.25
N ALA A 186 11.15 -20.41 -8.34
CA ALA A 186 10.33 -20.68 -7.17
C ALA A 186 10.16 -19.43 -6.28
N LEU A 187 11.19 -18.60 -6.16
CA LEU A 187 11.13 -17.33 -5.43
C LEU A 187 10.16 -16.36 -6.10
N GLN A 188 10.26 -16.19 -7.42
CA GLN A 188 9.32 -15.39 -8.19
C GLN A 188 7.89 -15.87 -7.97
N ASP A 189 7.63 -17.16 -8.13
CA ASP A 189 6.30 -17.76 -8.01
C ASP A 189 5.73 -17.59 -6.60
N TRP A 190 6.56 -17.79 -5.58
CA TRP A 190 6.17 -17.54 -4.19
C TRP A 190 5.75 -16.09 -4.02
N CYS A 191 6.59 -15.16 -4.45
CA CYS A 191 6.37 -13.73 -4.36
C CYS A 191 5.07 -13.31 -5.07
N GLU A 192 4.87 -13.72 -6.31
CA GLU A 192 3.66 -13.42 -7.09
C GLU A 192 2.40 -13.99 -6.43
N SER A 193 2.47 -15.18 -5.84
CA SER A 193 1.34 -15.80 -5.14
C SER A 193 0.87 -15.00 -3.91
N LYS A 194 1.73 -14.19 -3.29
CA LYS A 194 1.41 -13.41 -2.09
C LYS A 194 0.85 -12.03 -2.39
N LEU A 195 0.95 -11.54 -3.63
CA LEU A 195 0.53 -10.18 -3.99
C LEU A 195 -0.95 -9.90 -3.72
N ASN A 196 -1.81 -10.90 -3.92
CA ASN A 196 -3.26 -10.77 -3.73
C ASN A 196 -3.72 -11.12 -2.31
N LEU A 197 -2.79 -11.44 -1.39
CA LEU A 197 -3.13 -11.69 0.01
C LEU A 197 -3.73 -10.43 0.62
N LYS A 198 -4.93 -10.56 1.18
CA LYS A 198 -5.64 -9.45 1.81
C LYS A 198 -4.97 -9.05 3.10
N LEU A 199 -4.99 -7.75 3.41
CA LEU A 199 -4.41 -7.22 4.65
C LEU A 199 -5.15 -7.70 5.91
N GLU A 200 -6.43 -8.08 5.75
CA GLU A 200 -7.27 -8.65 6.81
C GLU A 200 -6.97 -10.14 7.07
N ASP A 201 -6.12 -10.78 6.25
CA ASP A 201 -5.79 -12.19 6.42
C ASP A 201 -4.89 -12.41 7.65
N ASN A 202 -5.17 -13.43 8.46
CA ASN A 202 -4.40 -13.74 9.67
C ASN A 202 -2.90 -13.98 9.42
N SER A 203 -2.54 -14.40 8.21
CA SER A 203 -1.15 -14.63 7.82
C SER A 203 -0.43 -13.37 7.33
N TYR A 204 -1.14 -12.25 7.14
CA TYR A 204 -0.58 -11.02 6.57
C TYR A 204 0.60 -10.49 7.40
N GLU A 205 0.46 -10.39 8.73
CA GLU A 205 1.51 -9.85 9.62
C GLU A 205 2.83 -10.63 9.51
N ASN A 206 2.74 -11.94 9.29
CA ASN A 206 3.92 -12.81 9.11
C ASN A 206 4.40 -12.85 7.65
N THR A 207 3.50 -12.62 6.69
CA THR A 207 3.78 -12.74 5.25
C THR A 207 4.35 -11.45 4.68
N TYR A 208 3.85 -10.29 5.09
CA TYR A 208 4.25 -9.01 4.51
C TYR A 208 5.75 -8.69 4.71
N PRO A 209 6.35 -8.85 5.91
CA PRO A 209 7.78 -8.63 6.09
C PRO A 209 8.62 -9.56 5.20
N LYS A 210 8.17 -10.80 5.00
CA LYS A 210 8.82 -11.76 4.09
C LYS A 210 8.69 -11.32 2.64
N VAL A 211 7.54 -10.82 2.20
CA VAL A 211 7.38 -10.28 0.84
C VAL A 211 8.31 -9.09 0.62
N VAL A 212 8.40 -8.16 1.58
CA VAL A 212 9.34 -7.03 1.48
C VAL A 212 10.78 -7.54 1.39
N SER A 213 11.20 -8.47 2.25
CA SER A 213 12.56 -8.98 2.24
C SER A 213 12.89 -9.76 0.95
N ARG A 214 12.00 -10.65 0.53
CA ARG A 214 12.21 -11.62 -0.57
C ARG A 214 11.95 -11.05 -1.95
N CYS A 215 11.01 -10.12 -2.10
CA CYS A 215 10.43 -9.79 -3.40
C CYS A 215 10.71 -8.36 -3.89
N THR A 216 11.17 -7.45 -3.02
CA THR A 216 11.48 -6.05 -3.36
C THR A 216 12.97 -5.80 -3.24
#